data_AF-A0A352LVM9-F1
#
_entry.id   AF-A0A352LVM9-F1
#
_cell.length_a   1.000
_cell.length_b   1.000
_cell.length_c   1.000
_cell.angle_alpha   90.00
_cell.angle_beta   90.00
_cell.angle_gamma   90.00
#
_symmetry.space_group_name_H-M   'P 1'
#
loop_
_entity.id
_entity.type
_entity.pdbx_description
1 polymer ?
#
loop_
_entity_poly.entity_id
_entity_poly.type
_entity_poly.pdbx_seq_one_letter_code
_entity_poly.pdbx_strand_id
1 'polypeptide(L)'
;MGARTIVTAKTLKKIITEKSNDYTPLEEKYKINTGNSLFDPNAIPFKTNLKKPFTVSVVIPAYNTQFSILACLASIEQSSFNVNHQDKIQVIVVDDGSKDNTWKLIKNSDFSLNLTLIRQTNHGQAQALNTGICIAEGDIIISCDSDMVLGYYTIEHFVTCHQQIPNVLLAGFRRDTPESDPRVNSGLIRKYGSHLDSFFTNDERIFFPIPGWPSNMCLISNHFKNLGEAHCLWMPDNDAWLLQDMVIGALFSLSRSVYLEVGGFDERLVGWGCTDGYLAAKAIGASQYIVPLYAASGLHINHQIRLENKQLQYEANRELFLKFIETTKVDNHPDWLKHAKDRIVESFIHTPKKKLYRLKTNSIGTDNLESYLNKIDSLLAIGEYTQALETITDKSKKNNNSKLSLRLGKVFIGMSLYKEAIKVLSEISSSPEVAIELVVALAADGQFKLAKEALQKLAQTHPETPELSYWYRSSSEKHIQQGEKFLSEGFYKVALRCFEAALVVNPIDKLALKYRNQCIS
;
A
#
# COMPACT_ATOMS: atom_id res chain seq x y z
N MET A 1 4.56 -21.10 21.47
CA MET A 1 4.66 -22.49 20.99
C MET A 1 5.91 -22.55 20.12
N GLY A 2 6.87 -23.42 20.46
CA GLY A 2 8.09 -23.59 19.65
C GLY A 2 7.74 -24.25 18.31
N ALA A 3 8.42 -23.84 17.24
CA ALA A 3 8.31 -24.50 15.95
C ALA A 3 8.70 -25.97 16.12
N ARG A 4 7.82 -26.91 15.81
CA ARG A 4 8.14 -28.34 15.85
C ARG A 4 8.93 -28.67 14.61
N THR A 5 10.11 -29.27 14.71
CA THR A 5 10.77 -29.87 13.54
C THR A 5 9.87 -30.97 12.99
N ILE A 6 9.38 -30.82 11.76
CA ILE A 6 8.61 -31.87 11.10
C ILE A 6 9.61 -32.89 10.56
N VAL A 7 9.65 -34.07 11.18
CA VAL A 7 10.41 -35.20 10.64
C VAL A 7 9.46 -36.02 9.78
N THR A 8 9.73 -36.08 8.49
CA THR A 8 8.95 -36.85 7.53
C THR A 8 9.65 -38.18 7.24
N ALA A 9 8.90 -39.24 6.99
CA ALA A 9 9.47 -40.54 6.59
C ALA A 9 10.14 -40.51 5.21
N LYS A 10 9.87 -39.47 4.42
CA LYS A 10 10.36 -39.24 3.05
C LYS A 10 11.04 -37.87 3.00
N THR A 11 11.97 -37.67 2.07
CA THR A 11 12.53 -36.34 1.82
C THR A 11 11.46 -35.40 1.28
N LEU A 12 11.64 -34.08 1.47
CA LEU A 12 10.67 -33.10 0.97
C LEU A 12 10.53 -33.17 -0.55
N LYS A 13 11.63 -33.41 -1.28
CA LYS A 13 11.65 -33.68 -2.72
C LYS A 13 10.73 -34.84 -3.07
N LYS A 14 10.86 -35.96 -2.38
CA LYS A 14 10.02 -37.15 -2.62
C LYS A 14 8.54 -36.86 -2.34
N ILE A 15 8.23 -36.08 -1.31
CA ILE A 15 6.85 -35.66 -1.03
C ILE A 15 6.30 -34.80 -2.17
N ILE A 16 7.05 -33.79 -2.62
CA ILE A 16 6.62 -32.89 -3.70
C ILE A 16 6.42 -33.65 -5.01
N THR A 17 7.30 -34.61 -5.32
CA THR A 17 7.18 -35.43 -6.52
C THR A 17 6.03 -36.43 -6.45
N GLU A 18 5.79 -37.08 -5.31
CA GLU A 18 4.77 -38.13 -5.20
C GLU A 18 3.37 -37.63 -4.81
N LYS A 19 3.26 -36.45 -4.19
CA LYS A 19 1.98 -35.92 -3.73
C LYS A 19 1.17 -35.43 -4.93
N SER A 20 0.03 -36.07 -5.14
CA SER A 20 -0.99 -35.54 -6.04
C SER A 20 -1.49 -34.19 -5.53
N ASN A 21 -1.57 -33.21 -6.44
CA ASN A 21 -2.25 -31.95 -6.22
C ASN A 21 -3.69 -31.97 -6.74
N ASP A 22 -4.29 -33.15 -6.89
CA ASP A 22 -5.69 -33.26 -7.24
C ASP A 22 -6.58 -32.84 -6.06
N TYR A 23 -6.98 -31.57 -6.08
CA TYR A 23 -7.91 -30.96 -5.13
C TYR A 23 -9.36 -30.93 -5.67
N THR A 24 -9.71 -31.74 -6.67
CA THR A 24 -11.07 -31.79 -7.24
C THR A 24 -12.18 -31.93 -6.17
N PRO A 25 -12.04 -32.77 -5.12
CA PRO A 25 -13.04 -32.83 -4.06
C PRO A 25 -13.24 -31.50 -3.32
N LEU A 26 -12.18 -30.68 -3.18
CA LEU A 26 -12.26 -29.36 -2.57
C LEU A 26 -12.95 -28.36 -3.50
N GLU A 27 -12.63 -28.39 -4.80
CA GLU A 27 -13.32 -27.57 -5.80
C GLU A 27 -14.83 -27.87 -5.83
N GLU A 28 -15.23 -29.14 -5.87
CA GLU A 28 -16.64 -29.53 -5.84
C GLU A 28 -17.34 -29.03 -4.59
N LYS A 29 -16.69 -29.19 -3.42
CA LYS A 29 -17.20 -28.67 -2.15
C LYS A 29 -17.36 -27.14 -2.19
N TYR A 30 -16.36 -26.42 -2.72
CA TYR A 30 -16.44 -24.97 -2.87
C TYR A 30 -17.62 -24.57 -3.75
N LYS A 31 -17.80 -25.24 -4.89
CA LYS A 31 -18.90 -24.99 -5.83
C LYS A 31 -20.27 -25.28 -5.22
N ILE A 32 -20.41 -26.37 -4.48
CA ILE A 32 -21.66 -26.71 -3.77
C ILE A 32 -22.00 -25.64 -2.72
N ASN A 33 -21.00 -25.19 -1.96
CA ASN A 33 -21.23 -24.26 -0.86
C ASN A 33 -21.48 -22.82 -1.33
N THR A 34 -20.86 -22.40 -2.43
CA THR A 34 -20.87 -21.00 -2.87
C THR A 34 -21.69 -20.75 -4.13
N GLY A 35 -21.98 -21.80 -4.91
CA GLY A 35 -22.52 -21.69 -6.26
C GLY A 35 -21.51 -21.23 -7.32
N ASN A 36 -20.28 -20.87 -6.92
CA ASN A 36 -19.25 -20.30 -7.80
C ASN A 36 -18.14 -21.30 -8.13
N SER A 37 -17.50 -21.13 -9.29
CA SER A 37 -16.25 -21.85 -9.62
C SER A 37 -15.06 -21.18 -8.95
N LEU A 38 -14.05 -21.97 -8.52
CA LEU A 38 -12.74 -21.43 -8.10
C LEU A 38 -11.99 -20.77 -9.26
N PHE A 39 -12.33 -21.15 -10.49
CA PHE A 39 -11.65 -20.73 -11.73
C PHE A 39 -12.48 -19.73 -12.54
N ASP A 40 -13.47 -19.08 -11.93
CA ASP A 40 -14.14 -17.95 -12.55
C ASP A 40 -13.39 -16.65 -12.19
N PRO A 41 -12.68 -16.02 -13.16
CA PRO A 41 -11.95 -14.79 -12.89
C PRO A 41 -12.86 -13.60 -12.56
N ASN A 42 -14.15 -13.67 -12.92
CA ASN A 42 -15.12 -12.60 -12.69
C ASN A 42 -16.09 -12.91 -11.54
N ALA A 43 -15.79 -13.95 -10.75
CA ALA A 43 -16.62 -14.31 -9.62
C ALA A 43 -16.77 -13.13 -8.67
N ILE A 44 -18.00 -12.86 -8.23
CA ILE A 44 -18.23 -11.97 -7.09
C ILE A 44 -18.09 -12.81 -5.82
N PRO A 45 -17.40 -12.35 -4.76
CA PRO A 45 -17.26 -13.12 -3.54
C PRO A 45 -18.61 -13.55 -2.98
N PHE A 46 -18.68 -14.81 -2.59
CA PHE A 46 -19.85 -15.35 -1.92
C PHE A 46 -19.95 -14.76 -0.51
N LYS A 47 -21.08 -14.12 -0.19
CA LYS A 47 -21.34 -13.59 1.16
C LYS A 47 -21.49 -14.75 2.14
N THR A 48 -20.50 -14.96 2.99
CA THR A 48 -20.56 -16.04 3.98
C THR A 48 -21.49 -15.67 5.14
N ASN A 49 -22.43 -16.55 5.47
CA ASN A 49 -23.29 -16.45 6.66
C ASN A 49 -22.67 -17.18 7.88
N LEU A 50 -21.35 -17.37 7.89
CA LEU A 50 -20.69 -18.14 8.94
C LEU A 50 -20.76 -17.42 10.27
N LYS A 51 -21.05 -18.16 11.35
CA LYS A 51 -21.18 -17.64 12.73
C LYS A 51 -19.92 -16.90 13.22
N LYS A 52 -18.76 -17.12 12.59
CA LYS A 52 -17.51 -16.39 12.85
C LYS A 52 -16.67 -16.32 11.57
N PRO A 53 -16.51 -15.15 10.94
CA PRO A 53 -15.66 -15.01 9.76
C PRO A 53 -14.17 -15.13 10.16
N PHE A 54 -13.33 -15.67 9.27
CA PHE A 54 -11.89 -15.72 9.48
C PHE A 54 -11.32 -14.30 9.53
N THR A 55 -10.34 -14.11 10.40
CA THR A 55 -9.53 -12.90 10.47
C THR A 55 -8.36 -13.01 9.50
N VAL A 56 -7.89 -11.87 8.97
CA VAL A 56 -6.83 -11.82 7.97
C VAL A 56 -5.75 -10.83 8.36
N SER A 57 -4.49 -11.23 8.22
CA SER A 57 -3.33 -10.35 8.26
C SER A 57 -2.74 -10.22 6.86
N VAL A 58 -2.74 -9.02 6.29
CA VAL A 58 -2.02 -8.72 5.03
C VAL A 58 -0.61 -8.28 5.40
N VAL A 59 0.40 -9.05 5.01
CA VAL A 59 1.82 -8.78 5.33
C VAL A 59 2.52 -8.26 4.09
N ILE A 60 3.12 -7.08 4.21
CA ILE A 60 3.71 -6.31 3.12
C ILE A 60 5.18 -6.02 3.44
N PRO A 61 6.14 -6.69 2.79
CA PRO A 61 7.54 -6.29 2.87
C PRO A 61 7.78 -5.03 2.02
N ALA A 62 8.49 -4.05 2.57
CA ALA A 62 8.79 -2.80 1.89
C ALA A 62 10.29 -2.48 1.98
N TYR A 63 10.91 -2.24 0.82
CA TYR A 63 12.27 -1.74 0.72
C TYR A 63 12.41 -0.85 -0.51
N ASN A 64 12.60 0.45 -0.28
CA ASN A 64 12.69 1.48 -1.31
C ASN A 64 11.51 1.49 -2.30
N THR A 65 10.28 1.50 -1.78
CA THR A 65 9.03 1.45 -2.54
C THR A 65 8.23 2.76 -2.46
N GLN A 66 8.90 3.91 -2.34
CA GLN A 66 8.24 5.21 -2.16
C GLN A 66 7.23 5.58 -3.25
N PHE A 67 7.41 5.03 -4.46
CA PHE A 67 6.54 5.30 -5.62
C PHE A 67 5.29 4.42 -5.67
N SER A 68 5.28 3.28 -4.97
CA SER A 68 4.25 2.25 -5.13
C SER A 68 3.48 1.93 -3.84
N ILE A 69 4.12 2.07 -2.67
CA ILE A 69 3.54 1.64 -1.37
C ILE A 69 2.21 2.32 -1.04
N LEU A 70 2.04 3.60 -1.40
CA LEU A 70 0.80 4.32 -1.12
C LEU A 70 -0.36 3.80 -1.97
N ALA A 71 -0.09 3.34 -3.19
CA ALA A 71 -1.10 2.74 -4.06
C ALA A 71 -1.50 1.35 -3.55
N CYS A 72 -0.52 0.55 -3.14
CA CYS A 72 -0.74 -0.74 -2.49
C CYS A 72 -1.67 -0.61 -1.28
N LEU A 73 -1.31 0.26 -0.33
CA LEU A 73 -2.11 0.49 0.88
C LEU A 73 -3.49 1.11 0.57
N ALA A 74 -3.59 2.01 -0.41
CA ALA A 74 -4.88 2.55 -0.84
C ALA A 74 -5.80 1.46 -1.40
N SER A 75 -5.27 0.49 -2.15
CA SER A 75 -6.07 -0.61 -2.71
C SER A 75 -6.64 -1.53 -1.61
N ILE A 76 -5.85 -1.78 -0.56
CA ILE A 76 -6.28 -2.57 0.60
C ILE A 76 -7.30 -1.76 1.44
N GLU A 77 -7.05 -0.46 1.64
CA GLU A 77 -7.96 0.46 2.31
C GLU A 77 -9.34 0.47 1.64
N GLN A 78 -9.38 0.46 0.31
CA GLN A 78 -10.60 0.44 -0.48
C GLN A 78 -11.12 -0.96 -0.80
N SER A 79 -10.50 -2.04 -0.30
CA SER A 79 -10.98 -3.40 -0.54
C SER A 79 -12.35 -3.63 0.10
N SER A 80 -13.17 -4.48 -0.52
CA SER A 80 -14.49 -4.86 0.01
C SER A 80 -14.38 -5.43 1.43
N PHE A 81 -13.35 -6.23 1.70
CA PHE A 81 -13.14 -6.85 3.00
C PHE A 81 -12.83 -5.81 4.09
N ASN A 82 -11.95 -4.83 3.82
CA ASN A 82 -11.69 -3.76 4.78
C ASN A 82 -12.94 -2.90 5.03
N VAL A 83 -13.67 -2.55 3.97
CA VAL A 83 -14.88 -1.72 4.06
C VAL A 83 -15.98 -2.41 4.89
N ASN A 84 -16.15 -3.73 4.72
CA ASN A 84 -17.24 -4.48 5.37
C ASN A 84 -16.84 -5.11 6.72
N HIS A 85 -15.55 -5.38 6.93
CA HIS A 85 -15.02 -6.17 8.04
C HIS A 85 -13.74 -5.57 8.62
N GLN A 86 -13.70 -4.25 8.84
CA GLN A 86 -12.53 -3.51 9.32
C GLN A 86 -11.95 -4.06 10.66
N ASP A 87 -12.77 -4.71 11.50
CA ASP A 87 -12.36 -5.36 12.75
C ASP A 87 -11.79 -6.78 12.58
N LYS A 88 -11.79 -7.30 11.35
CA LYS A 88 -11.29 -8.64 10.99
C LYS A 88 -10.04 -8.61 10.13
N ILE A 89 -9.57 -7.43 9.76
CA ILE A 89 -8.35 -7.24 8.98
C ILE A 89 -7.27 -6.53 9.82
N GLN A 90 -6.04 -7.01 9.67
CA GLN A 90 -4.82 -6.35 10.11
C GLN A 90 -3.94 -6.18 8.88
N VAL A 91 -3.39 -4.99 8.66
CA VAL A 91 -2.40 -4.74 7.62
C VAL A 91 -1.06 -4.52 8.31
N ILE A 92 -0.03 -5.24 7.91
CA ILE A 92 1.29 -5.20 8.52
C ILE A 92 2.29 -4.82 7.43
N VAL A 93 2.89 -3.64 7.55
CA VAL A 93 3.98 -3.24 6.65
C VAL A 93 5.28 -3.34 7.42
N VAL A 94 6.24 -4.06 6.84
CA VAL A 94 7.60 -4.18 7.38
C VAL A 94 8.54 -3.43 6.47
N ASP A 95 8.97 -2.24 6.89
CA ASP A 95 10.05 -1.49 6.26
C ASP A 95 11.40 -2.13 6.60
N ASP A 96 11.98 -2.81 5.62
CA ASP A 96 13.26 -3.52 5.72
C ASP A 96 14.44 -2.57 5.54
N GLY A 97 14.42 -1.46 6.28
CA GLY A 97 15.49 -0.46 6.29
C GLY A 97 15.58 0.37 5.01
N SER A 98 14.44 0.83 4.47
CA SER A 98 14.44 1.72 3.30
C SER A 98 15.28 2.98 3.54
N LYS A 99 15.98 3.40 2.48
CA LYS A 99 16.81 4.61 2.44
C LYS A 99 16.10 5.78 1.77
N ASP A 100 15.01 5.52 1.06
CA ASP A 100 14.18 6.51 0.40
C ASP A 100 13.04 7.01 1.33
N ASN A 101 12.03 7.67 0.77
CA ASN A 101 10.92 8.21 1.57
C ASN A 101 9.87 7.18 1.99
N THR A 102 10.03 5.88 1.69
CA THR A 102 9.02 4.83 1.96
C THR A 102 8.48 4.90 3.38
N TRP A 103 9.35 4.81 4.39
CA TRP A 103 8.95 4.85 5.80
C TRP A 103 8.18 6.14 6.16
N LYS A 104 8.70 7.28 5.70
CA LYS A 104 8.12 8.60 6.00
C LYS A 104 6.74 8.77 5.36
N LEU A 105 6.56 8.30 4.12
CA LEU A 105 5.28 8.40 3.39
C LEU A 105 4.19 7.61 4.10
N ILE A 106 4.49 6.39 4.54
CA ILE A 106 3.50 5.54 5.22
C ILE A 106 3.13 6.14 6.58
N LYS A 107 4.13 6.55 7.38
CA LYS A 107 3.92 7.11 8.71
C LYS A 107 3.11 8.41 8.72
N ASN A 108 3.25 9.22 7.67
CA ASN A 108 2.56 10.52 7.54
C ASN A 108 1.20 10.43 6.84
N SER A 109 0.81 9.25 6.35
CA SER A 109 -0.47 9.05 5.68
C SER A 109 -1.56 8.65 6.68
N ASP A 110 -2.75 9.25 6.55
CA ASP A 110 -3.94 8.87 7.33
C ASP A 110 -4.66 7.74 6.59
N PHE A 111 -4.51 6.51 7.08
CA PHE A 111 -5.15 5.32 6.50
C PHE A 111 -6.35 4.87 7.32
N SER A 112 -7.43 4.52 6.66
CA SER A 112 -8.60 3.86 7.25
C SER A 112 -8.36 2.34 7.37
N LEU A 113 -7.18 1.97 7.88
CA LEU A 113 -6.69 0.60 8.03
C LEU A 113 -6.32 0.34 9.48
N ASN A 114 -6.53 -0.89 9.95
CA ASN A 114 -5.84 -1.41 11.13
C ASN A 114 -4.40 -1.74 10.75
N LEU A 115 -3.55 -0.72 10.73
CA LEU A 115 -2.22 -0.76 10.14
C LEU A 115 -1.16 -0.84 11.23
N THR A 116 -0.37 -1.91 11.20
CA THR A 116 0.85 -2.08 12.00
C THR A 116 2.06 -1.81 11.11
N LEU A 117 2.87 -0.82 11.47
CA LEU A 117 4.11 -0.50 10.78
C LEU A 117 5.27 -0.98 11.62
N ILE A 118 6.16 -1.76 11.02
CA ILE A 118 7.40 -2.22 11.62
C ILE A 118 8.55 -1.67 10.80
N ARG A 119 9.60 -1.23 11.48
CA ARG A 119 10.91 -0.98 10.86
C ARG A 119 11.95 -1.93 11.43
N GLN A 120 12.79 -2.46 10.54
CA GLN A 120 13.97 -3.22 10.88
C GLN A 120 15.19 -2.74 10.08
N THR A 121 16.39 -3.20 10.45
CA THR A 121 17.56 -3.10 9.58
C THR A 121 17.40 -4.01 8.37
N ASN A 122 17.91 -3.59 7.20
CA ASN A 122 17.78 -4.37 5.97
C ASN A 122 18.42 -5.76 6.13
N HIS A 123 17.59 -6.79 6.07
CA HIS A 123 18.02 -8.18 6.12
C HIS A 123 17.52 -9.02 4.93
N GLY A 124 16.64 -8.49 4.09
CA GLY A 124 16.05 -9.18 2.96
C GLY A 124 14.56 -9.49 3.15
N GLN A 125 13.89 -9.76 2.03
CA GLN A 125 12.45 -9.95 1.96
C GLN A 125 11.96 -11.11 2.83
N ALA A 126 12.67 -12.24 2.88
CA ALA A 126 12.32 -13.40 3.71
C ALA A 126 12.25 -13.03 5.19
N GLN A 127 13.25 -12.30 5.68
CA GLN A 127 13.34 -11.83 7.06
C GLN A 127 12.23 -10.83 7.37
N ALA A 128 11.97 -9.88 6.47
CA ALA A 128 10.90 -8.90 6.62
C ALA A 128 9.51 -9.56 6.67
N LEU A 129 9.26 -10.53 5.78
CA LEU A 129 8.03 -11.33 5.80
C LEU A 129 7.90 -12.11 7.11
N ASN A 130 8.95 -12.79 7.57
CA ASN A 130 8.95 -13.48 8.85
C ASN A 130 8.68 -12.54 10.03
N THR A 131 9.23 -11.32 10.01
CA THR A 131 8.95 -10.27 11.01
C THR A 131 7.47 -9.89 11.01
N GLY A 132 6.85 -9.74 9.83
CA GLY A 132 5.42 -9.45 9.76
C GLY A 132 4.55 -10.63 10.20
N ILE A 133 4.91 -11.85 9.81
CA ILE A 133 4.20 -13.09 10.19
C ILE A 133 4.27 -13.32 11.70
N CYS A 134 5.40 -13.02 12.35
CA CYS A 134 5.58 -13.30 13.77
C CYS A 134 4.63 -12.50 14.68
N ILE A 135 4.16 -11.33 14.21
CA ILE A 135 3.17 -10.48 14.89
C ILE A 135 1.77 -10.55 14.27
N ALA A 136 1.59 -11.27 13.17
CA ALA A 136 0.29 -11.46 12.55
C ALA A 136 -0.66 -12.19 13.51
N GLU A 137 -1.89 -11.70 13.60
CA GLU A 137 -2.94 -12.27 14.46
C GLU A 137 -4.05 -12.97 13.67
N GLY A 138 -4.12 -12.73 12.36
CA GLY A 138 -5.11 -13.31 11.47
C GLY A 138 -5.03 -14.83 11.37
N ASP A 139 -6.20 -15.47 11.21
CA ASP A 139 -6.30 -16.90 10.88
C ASP A 139 -5.61 -17.19 9.54
N ILE A 140 -5.73 -16.24 8.60
CA ILE A 140 -5.11 -16.27 7.27
C ILE A 140 -4.03 -15.18 7.20
N ILE A 141 -2.91 -15.50 6.56
CA ILE A 141 -1.91 -14.52 6.13
C ILE A 141 -1.96 -14.38 4.62
N ILE A 142 -2.10 -13.15 4.13
CA ILE A 142 -1.93 -12.79 2.72
C ILE A 142 -0.57 -12.11 2.60
N SER A 143 0.34 -12.71 1.83
CA SER A 143 1.60 -12.10 1.45
C SER A 143 1.36 -11.23 0.22
N CYS A 144 1.72 -9.95 0.30
CA CYS A 144 1.45 -8.96 -0.74
C CYS A 144 2.66 -8.03 -0.90
N ASP A 145 3.26 -7.99 -2.09
CA ASP A 145 4.38 -7.07 -2.33
C ASP A 145 3.94 -5.60 -2.28
N SER A 146 4.86 -4.70 -1.90
CA SER A 146 4.56 -3.28 -1.70
C SER A 146 4.29 -2.50 -2.98
N ASP A 147 4.45 -3.11 -4.15
CA ASP A 147 4.12 -2.59 -5.48
C ASP A 147 2.89 -3.23 -6.12
N MET A 148 2.10 -3.96 -5.32
CA MET A 148 0.86 -4.56 -5.77
C MET A 148 -0.35 -3.70 -5.42
N VAL A 149 -1.17 -3.36 -6.41
CA VAL A 149 -2.51 -2.78 -6.25
C VAL A 149 -3.53 -3.90 -6.39
N LEU A 150 -4.20 -4.25 -5.29
CA LEU A 150 -5.14 -5.37 -5.26
C LEU A 150 -6.51 -5.00 -5.82
N GLY A 151 -7.13 -5.94 -6.54
CA GLY A 151 -8.53 -5.82 -6.93
C GLY A 151 -9.46 -5.69 -5.72
N TYR A 152 -10.58 -5.01 -5.91
CA TYR A 152 -11.56 -4.67 -4.86
C TYR A 152 -12.00 -5.90 -4.04
N TYR A 153 -12.16 -7.05 -4.69
CA TYR A 153 -12.61 -8.31 -4.07
C TYR A 153 -11.49 -9.30 -3.71
N THR A 154 -10.23 -8.99 -4.03
CA THR A 154 -9.11 -9.94 -3.94
C THR A 154 -8.92 -10.54 -2.56
N ILE A 155 -8.96 -9.71 -1.50
CA ILE A 155 -8.85 -10.19 -0.12
C ILE A 155 -10.05 -11.06 0.27
N GLU A 156 -11.26 -10.66 -0.14
CA GLU A 156 -12.48 -11.40 0.19
C GLU A 156 -12.54 -12.77 -0.50
N HIS A 157 -11.98 -12.90 -1.71
CA HIS A 157 -11.80 -14.19 -2.37
C HIS A 157 -10.89 -15.14 -1.60
N PHE A 158 -9.73 -14.66 -1.12
CA PHE A 158 -8.85 -15.47 -0.29
C PHE A 158 -9.55 -15.93 0.99
N VAL A 159 -10.21 -15.00 1.70
CA VAL A 159 -10.92 -15.31 2.94
C VAL A 159 -12.04 -16.33 2.70
N THR A 160 -12.87 -16.10 1.68
CA THR A 160 -13.98 -16.99 1.33
C THR A 160 -13.47 -18.40 1.03
N CYS A 161 -12.38 -18.53 0.26
CA CYS A 161 -11.85 -19.82 -0.12
C CYS A 161 -11.32 -20.61 1.10
N HIS A 162 -10.48 -20.00 1.95
CA HIS A 162 -10.00 -20.63 3.19
C HIS A 162 -11.14 -21.04 4.14
N GLN A 163 -12.27 -20.32 4.14
CA GLN A 163 -13.44 -20.68 4.94
C GLN A 163 -14.21 -21.90 4.41
N GLN A 164 -14.17 -22.15 3.09
CA GLN A 164 -14.92 -23.25 2.47
C GLN A 164 -14.09 -24.53 2.37
N ILE A 165 -12.79 -24.39 2.10
CA ILE A 165 -11.90 -25.52 1.85
C ILE A 165 -10.65 -25.44 2.74
N PRO A 166 -10.31 -26.52 3.46
CA PRO A 166 -9.13 -26.57 4.30
C PRO A 166 -7.88 -26.96 3.50
N ASN A 167 -6.70 -26.81 4.13
CA ASN A 167 -5.42 -27.32 3.64
C ASN A 167 -5.02 -26.80 2.26
N VAL A 168 -5.18 -25.48 2.03
CA VAL A 168 -4.83 -24.84 0.77
C VAL A 168 -3.81 -23.73 0.97
N LEU A 169 -2.88 -23.63 0.03
CA LEU A 169 -2.13 -22.43 -0.28
C LEU A 169 -2.73 -21.87 -1.57
N LEU A 170 -3.27 -20.65 -1.51
CA LEU A 170 -3.94 -20.02 -2.63
C LEU A 170 -3.00 -19.06 -3.36
N ALA A 171 -2.75 -19.32 -4.64
CA ALA A 171 -1.91 -18.48 -5.49
C ALA A 171 -2.78 -17.43 -6.21
N GLY A 172 -2.37 -16.15 -6.11
CA GLY A 172 -3.00 -15.04 -6.80
C GLY A 172 -2.21 -14.57 -8.04
N PHE A 173 -2.88 -13.77 -8.87
CA PHE A 173 -2.37 -13.37 -10.18
C PHE A 173 -2.03 -11.87 -10.24
N ARG A 174 -1.19 -11.47 -11.19
CA ARG A 174 -0.83 -10.08 -11.39
C ARG A 174 -0.68 -9.72 -12.87
N ARG A 175 -0.71 -8.43 -13.18
CA ARG A 175 -0.29 -7.90 -14.47
C ARG A 175 0.64 -6.71 -14.27
N ASP A 176 1.79 -6.73 -14.93
CA ASP A 176 2.67 -5.57 -15.01
C ASP A 176 1.94 -4.35 -15.58
N THR A 177 2.15 -3.21 -14.93
CA THR A 177 1.40 -1.98 -15.17
C THR A 177 2.31 -0.78 -14.98
N PRO A 178 2.37 0.16 -15.93
CA PRO A 178 3.20 1.35 -15.78
C PRO A 178 2.69 2.25 -14.64
N GLU A 179 3.59 2.97 -13.99
CA GLU A 179 3.27 3.93 -12.92
C GLU A 179 2.29 5.03 -13.36
N SER A 180 2.24 5.33 -14.65
CA SER A 180 1.31 6.31 -15.23
C SER A 180 -0.13 5.81 -15.36
N ASP A 181 -0.42 4.52 -15.14
CA ASP A 181 -1.79 4.00 -15.21
C ASP A 181 -2.64 4.60 -14.08
N PRO A 182 -3.81 5.20 -14.37
CA PRO A 182 -4.64 5.82 -13.35
C PRO A 182 -5.11 4.84 -12.27
N ARG A 183 -5.18 3.53 -12.56
CA ARG A 183 -5.58 2.50 -11.59
C ARG A 183 -4.52 2.22 -10.53
N VAL A 184 -3.28 2.66 -10.74
CA VAL A 184 -2.21 2.55 -9.73
C VAL A 184 -1.93 3.87 -9.01
N ASN A 185 -2.73 4.91 -9.27
CA ASN A 185 -2.62 6.17 -8.55
C ASN A 185 -3.38 6.11 -7.21
N SER A 186 -2.65 6.23 -6.10
CA SER A 186 -3.24 6.14 -4.75
C SER A 186 -4.37 7.14 -4.45
N GLY A 187 -4.34 8.34 -5.05
CA GLY A 187 -5.39 9.34 -4.90
C GLY A 187 -6.66 8.97 -5.66
N LEU A 188 -6.51 8.44 -6.88
CA LEU A 188 -7.64 7.96 -7.68
C LEU A 188 -8.28 6.71 -7.07
N ILE A 189 -7.47 5.77 -6.57
CA ILE A 189 -7.96 4.57 -5.85
C ILE A 189 -8.82 5.00 -4.66
N ARG A 190 -8.34 5.90 -3.79
CA ARG A 190 -9.13 6.38 -2.63
C ARG A 190 -10.42 7.11 -3.02
N LYS A 191 -10.44 7.76 -4.19
CA LYS A 191 -11.60 8.52 -4.67
C LYS A 191 -12.66 7.63 -5.35
N TYR A 192 -12.23 6.63 -6.12
CA TYR A 192 -13.09 5.85 -7.01
C TYR A 192 -13.19 4.36 -6.65
N GLY A 193 -12.40 3.89 -5.69
CA GLY A 193 -12.25 2.48 -5.38
C GLY A 193 -11.13 1.82 -6.18
N SER A 194 -10.74 0.61 -5.78
CA SER A 194 -9.84 -0.22 -6.57
C SER A 194 -10.57 -0.87 -7.75
N HIS A 195 -9.81 -1.40 -8.72
CA HIS A 195 -10.36 -2.06 -9.90
C HIS A 195 -11.14 -3.34 -9.54
N LEU A 196 -12.06 -3.74 -10.41
CA LEU A 196 -12.83 -4.99 -10.28
C LEU A 196 -12.30 -6.12 -11.18
N ASP A 197 -11.44 -5.78 -12.14
CA ASP A 197 -10.95 -6.72 -13.14
C ASP A 197 -10.07 -7.80 -12.49
N SER A 198 -10.19 -9.03 -12.98
CA SER A 198 -9.16 -10.05 -12.79
C SER A 198 -8.15 -10.02 -13.93
N PHE A 199 -6.88 -10.24 -13.59
CA PHE A 199 -5.77 -10.28 -14.54
C PHE A 199 -5.17 -11.67 -14.73
N PHE A 200 -5.89 -12.74 -14.37
CA PHE A 200 -5.43 -14.11 -14.59
C PHE A 200 -4.93 -14.34 -16.02
N THR A 201 -5.70 -13.91 -17.03
CA THR A 201 -5.33 -14.11 -18.45
C THR A 201 -4.21 -13.17 -18.93
N ASN A 202 -3.75 -12.23 -18.12
CA ASN A 202 -2.67 -11.30 -18.45
C ASN A 202 -1.43 -11.53 -17.60
N ASP A 203 -1.41 -12.58 -16.79
CA ASP A 203 -0.28 -12.87 -15.92
C ASP A 203 0.87 -13.44 -16.72
N GLU A 204 1.84 -12.59 -17.06
CA GLU A 204 3.06 -12.94 -17.80
C GLU A 204 3.81 -14.17 -17.25
N ARG A 205 3.61 -14.50 -15.96
CA ARG A 205 4.31 -15.59 -15.27
C ARG A 205 3.77 -16.96 -15.64
N ILE A 206 2.52 -17.05 -16.10
CA ILE A 206 1.93 -18.32 -16.52
C ILE A 206 1.99 -18.51 -18.04
N PHE A 207 2.69 -17.62 -18.76
CA PHE A 207 2.87 -17.71 -20.19
C PHE A 207 4.12 -18.47 -20.61
N PHE A 208 3.97 -19.26 -21.68
CA PHE A 208 5.09 -19.98 -22.29
C PHE A 208 5.68 -19.17 -23.46
N PRO A 209 6.98 -18.85 -23.46
CA PRO A 209 7.59 -18.05 -24.52
C PRO A 209 7.97 -18.87 -25.77
N ILE A 210 7.40 -20.07 -25.97
CA ILE A 210 7.69 -20.91 -27.15
C ILE A 210 6.49 -20.94 -28.11
N PRO A 211 6.66 -20.49 -29.37
CA PRO A 211 5.63 -20.59 -30.40
C PRO A 211 5.13 -22.03 -30.60
N GLY A 212 3.82 -22.23 -30.61
CA GLY A 212 3.17 -23.52 -30.89
C GLY A 212 2.76 -24.35 -29.67
N TRP A 213 3.11 -23.94 -28.45
CA TRP A 213 2.60 -24.54 -27.21
C TRP A 213 1.37 -23.76 -26.70
N PRO A 214 0.44 -24.39 -25.96
CA PRO A 214 -0.67 -23.66 -25.37
C PRO A 214 -0.12 -22.57 -24.45
N SER A 215 -0.72 -21.39 -24.50
CA SER A 215 -0.08 -20.19 -23.96
C SER A 215 -0.14 -20.07 -22.44
N ASN A 216 -0.95 -20.87 -21.72
CA ASN A 216 -1.23 -20.67 -20.29
C ASN A 216 -1.00 -21.96 -19.46
N MET A 217 0.02 -21.92 -18.61
CA MET A 217 0.47 -23.04 -17.77
C MET A 217 -0.59 -23.52 -16.77
N CYS A 218 -1.44 -22.62 -16.25
CA CYS A 218 -2.54 -23.02 -15.38
C CYS A 218 -3.53 -23.91 -16.13
N LEU A 219 -3.86 -23.59 -17.39
CA LEU A 219 -4.82 -24.37 -18.16
C LEU A 219 -4.27 -25.73 -18.60
N ILE A 220 -3.01 -25.78 -19.04
CA ILE A 220 -2.35 -27.03 -19.45
C ILE A 220 -2.28 -28.02 -18.29
N SER A 221 -1.98 -27.51 -17.10
CA SER A 221 -1.85 -28.35 -15.89
C SER A 221 -3.19 -28.72 -15.24
N ASN A 222 -4.32 -28.48 -15.94
CA ASN A 222 -5.65 -28.61 -15.38
C ASN A 222 -5.77 -27.89 -14.01
N HIS A 223 -5.42 -26.60 -14.00
CA HIS A 223 -5.40 -25.73 -12.83
C HIS A 223 -4.41 -26.21 -11.76
N PHE A 224 -3.19 -26.60 -12.12
CA PHE A 224 -2.19 -27.19 -11.21
C PHE A 224 -2.54 -28.57 -10.64
N LYS A 225 -3.65 -29.21 -11.05
CA LYS A 225 -4.00 -30.56 -10.56
C LYS A 225 -3.15 -31.65 -11.19
N ASN A 226 -2.87 -31.50 -12.48
CA ASN A 226 -2.13 -32.47 -13.28
C ASN A 226 -0.91 -31.81 -13.90
N LEU A 227 0.25 -32.01 -13.27
CA LEU A 227 1.52 -31.53 -13.82
C LEU A 227 2.13 -32.52 -14.84
N GLY A 228 1.50 -33.67 -15.09
CA GLY A 228 2.02 -34.70 -15.99
C GLY A 228 3.24 -35.45 -15.45
N GLU A 229 3.88 -36.27 -16.31
CA GLU A 229 5.12 -37.01 -15.98
C GLU A 229 6.36 -36.12 -15.89
N ALA A 230 6.29 -34.92 -16.48
CA ALA A 230 7.27 -33.87 -16.29
C ALA A 230 6.70 -32.89 -15.26
N HIS A 231 6.99 -33.11 -13.98
CA HIS A 231 6.70 -32.21 -12.85
C HIS A 231 7.26 -30.78 -13.00
N CYS A 232 7.60 -30.36 -14.22
CA CYS A 232 8.55 -29.33 -14.60
C CYS A 232 8.07 -28.68 -15.92
N LEU A 233 7.49 -27.48 -15.87
CA LEU A 233 7.18 -26.68 -17.08
C LEU A 233 8.40 -25.77 -17.38
N TRP A 234 8.96 -25.80 -18.58
CA TRP A 234 10.26 -25.16 -18.87
C TRP A 234 10.23 -23.61 -18.72
N MET A 235 11.21 -23.04 -18.02
CA MET A 235 11.51 -21.61 -17.90
C MET A 235 12.41 -21.15 -19.07
N PRO A 236 12.31 -19.87 -19.51
CA PRO A 236 13.27 -19.28 -20.45
C PRO A 236 14.75 -19.45 -20.07
N ASP A 237 15.05 -19.67 -18.80
CA ASP A 237 16.43 -19.83 -18.27
C ASP A 237 16.88 -21.30 -18.16
N ASN A 238 16.28 -22.23 -18.92
CA ASN A 238 16.55 -23.69 -18.89
C ASN A 238 16.19 -24.43 -17.59
N ASP A 239 15.47 -23.79 -16.66
CA ASP A 239 14.97 -24.43 -15.45
C ASP A 239 13.53 -24.93 -15.65
N ALA A 240 13.00 -25.63 -14.65
CA ALA A 240 11.75 -26.34 -14.77
C ALA A 240 10.81 -25.95 -13.61
N TRP A 241 9.62 -25.44 -13.92
CA TRP A 241 8.60 -25.03 -12.96
C TRP A 241 8.01 -26.24 -12.28
N LEU A 242 8.36 -26.40 -11.02
CA LEU A 242 7.76 -27.36 -10.14
C LEU A 242 6.44 -26.79 -9.56
N LEU A 243 5.59 -27.64 -8.98
CA LEU A 243 4.30 -27.23 -8.40
C LEU A 243 4.43 -26.02 -7.47
N GLN A 244 5.44 -26.03 -6.61
CA GLN A 244 5.68 -24.98 -5.63
C GLN A 244 6.13 -23.66 -6.27
N ASP A 245 6.73 -23.70 -7.46
CA ASP A 245 7.19 -22.51 -8.18
C ASP A 245 5.98 -21.70 -8.73
N MET A 246 4.78 -22.30 -8.73
CA MET A 246 3.51 -21.61 -9.01
C MET A 246 3.11 -20.60 -7.94
N VAL A 247 3.76 -20.64 -6.77
CA VAL A 247 3.57 -19.67 -5.69
C VAL A 247 4.64 -18.60 -5.80
N ILE A 248 4.22 -17.37 -6.05
CA ILE A 248 5.12 -16.26 -6.34
C ILE A 248 4.79 -15.12 -5.38
N GLY A 249 5.84 -14.53 -4.79
CA GLY A 249 5.80 -13.61 -3.64
C GLY A 249 4.88 -12.40 -3.75
N ALA A 250 4.54 -12.01 -4.97
CA ALA A 250 3.67 -10.88 -5.25
C ALA A 250 2.30 -10.96 -4.55
N LEU A 251 1.64 -12.13 -4.59
CA LEU A 251 0.29 -12.28 -4.05
C LEU A 251 -0.10 -13.75 -3.84
N PHE A 252 -0.16 -14.18 -2.59
CA PHE A 252 -0.71 -15.50 -2.22
C PHE A 252 -1.20 -15.50 -0.77
N SER A 253 -1.91 -16.56 -0.36
CA SER A 253 -2.35 -16.71 1.02
C SER A 253 -2.19 -18.12 1.56
N LEU A 254 -1.96 -18.20 2.87
CA LEU A 254 -1.79 -19.44 3.62
C LEU A 254 -2.30 -19.26 5.05
N SER A 255 -2.81 -20.34 5.65
CA SER A 255 -3.21 -20.32 7.05
C SER A 255 -2.01 -20.03 7.96
N ARG A 256 -2.19 -19.16 8.96
CA ARG A 256 -1.14 -18.79 9.92
C ARG A 256 -0.60 -20.00 10.68
N SER A 257 -1.45 -20.97 11.01
CA SER A 257 -1.04 -22.22 11.65
C SER A 257 0.03 -22.97 10.85
N VAL A 258 -0.06 -22.96 9.52
CA VAL A 258 0.90 -23.63 8.64
C VAL A 258 2.24 -22.90 8.67
N TYR A 259 2.27 -21.56 8.63
CA TYR A 259 3.51 -20.81 8.81
C TYR A 259 4.23 -21.15 10.12
N LEU A 260 3.49 -21.28 11.23
CA LEU A 260 4.04 -21.69 12.52
C LEU A 260 4.51 -23.13 12.54
N GLU A 261 3.82 -24.01 11.81
CA GLU A 261 4.15 -25.43 11.66
C GLU A 261 5.43 -25.63 10.83
N VAL A 262 5.58 -24.91 9.71
CA VAL A 262 6.66 -25.10 8.73
C VAL A 262 7.81 -24.09 8.87
N GLY A 263 7.80 -23.29 9.92
CA GLY A 263 8.92 -22.42 10.25
C GLY A 263 9.10 -21.19 9.36
N GLY A 264 8.01 -20.56 8.89
CA GLY A 264 8.07 -19.32 8.12
C GLY A 264 8.78 -19.45 6.76
N PHE A 265 9.26 -18.34 6.22
CA PHE A 265 10.21 -18.30 5.10
C PHE A 265 11.62 -18.71 5.56
N ASP A 266 12.41 -19.30 4.66
CA ASP A 266 13.79 -19.68 4.99
C ASP A 266 14.75 -18.52 4.75
N GLU A 267 15.29 -17.97 5.84
CA GLU A 267 16.15 -16.78 5.85
C GLU A 267 17.55 -17.02 5.27
N ARG A 268 17.89 -18.28 4.93
CA ARG A 268 19.16 -18.63 4.27
C ARG A 268 19.12 -18.37 2.75
N LEU A 269 17.93 -18.26 2.17
CA LEU A 269 17.72 -17.88 0.77
C LEU A 269 17.77 -16.34 0.68
N VAL A 270 18.95 -15.82 0.35
CA VAL A 270 19.24 -14.37 0.38
C VAL A 270 19.26 -13.82 -1.04
N GLY A 271 18.64 -12.65 -1.24
CA GLY A 271 18.56 -12.02 -2.55
C GLY A 271 17.40 -12.58 -3.37
N TRP A 272 17.59 -12.73 -4.67
CA TRP A 272 16.52 -13.07 -5.60
C TRP A 272 16.31 -14.59 -5.76
N GLY A 273 15.05 -15.03 -5.82
CA GLY A 273 14.66 -16.40 -6.21
C GLY A 273 14.45 -17.40 -5.07
N CYS A 274 13.65 -18.44 -5.36
CA CYS A 274 13.38 -19.64 -4.56
C CYS A 274 12.77 -19.46 -3.15
N THR A 275 12.74 -18.27 -2.57
CA THR A 275 12.16 -18.02 -1.24
C THR A 275 10.70 -18.45 -1.12
N ASP A 276 9.85 -18.04 -2.06
CA ASP A 276 8.42 -18.38 -2.08
C ASP A 276 8.19 -19.85 -2.43
N GLY A 277 8.91 -20.34 -3.44
CA GLY A 277 8.88 -21.74 -3.87
C GLY A 277 9.30 -22.68 -2.73
N TYR A 278 10.30 -22.32 -1.92
CA TYR A 278 10.68 -23.14 -0.78
C TYR A 278 9.63 -23.13 0.33
N LEU A 279 9.00 -21.99 0.64
CA LEU A 279 7.86 -21.95 1.56
C LEU A 279 6.72 -22.85 1.05
N ALA A 280 6.38 -22.76 -0.24
CA ALA A 280 5.35 -23.58 -0.85
C ALA A 280 5.70 -25.08 -0.85
N ALA A 281 6.96 -25.43 -1.10
CA ALA A 281 7.49 -26.79 -0.91
C ALA A 281 7.24 -27.29 0.53
N LYS A 282 7.57 -26.48 1.53
CA LYS A 282 7.31 -26.84 2.95
C LYS A 282 5.81 -26.98 3.24
N ALA A 283 4.97 -26.12 2.66
CA ALA A 283 3.51 -26.21 2.78
C ALA A 283 2.95 -27.49 2.15
N ILE A 284 3.44 -27.90 0.98
CA ILE A 284 3.12 -29.20 0.36
C ILE A 284 3.52 -30.35 1.30
N GLY A 285 4.69 -30.25 1.94
CA GLY A 285 5.14 -31.16 3.00
C GLY A 285 4.19 -31.22 4.19
N ALA A 286 3.60 -30.08 4.58
CA ALA A 286 2.52 -29.95 5.56
C ALA A 286 1.12 -30.19 4.96
N SER A 287 1.06 -31.03 3.93
CA SER A 287 -0.15 -31.52 3.28
C SER A 287 -1.03 -30.47 2.59
N GLN A 288 -0.56 -29.24 2.37
CA GLN A 288 -1.31 -28.24 1.64
C GLN A 288 -1.41 -28.56 0.14
N TYR A 289 -2.56 -28.24 -0.46
CA TYR A 289 -2.73 -28.18 -1.91
C TYR A 289 -2.35 -26.79 -2.42
N ILE A 290 -1.73 -26.70 -3.59
CA ILE A 290 -1.50 -25.43 -4.27
C ILE A 290 -2.66 -25.19 -5.24
N VAL A 291 -3.46 -24.16 -4.96
CA VAL A 291 -4.70 -23.90 -5.70
C VAL A 291 -4.63 -22.49 -6.32
N PRO A 292 -4.78 -22.35 -7.65
CA PRO A 292 -4.88 -21.05 -8.27
C PRO A 292 -6.25 -20.43 -7.98
N LEU A 293 -6.28 -19.16 -7.61
CA LEU A 293 -7.53 -18.43 -7.36
C LEU A 293 -7.66 -17.28 -8.36
N TYR A 294 -8.38 -17.51 -9.47
CA TYR A 294 -8.36 -16.61 -10.62
C TYR A 294 -8.92 -15.22 -10.32
N ALA A 295 -9.93 -15.13 -9.46
CA ALA A 295 -10.52 -13.86 -9.05
C ALA A 295 -9.62 -13.06 -8.08
N ALA A 296 -8.63 -13.71 -7.44
CA ALA A 296 -7.67 -13.02 -6.58
C ALA A 296 -6.48 -12.53 -7.41
N SER A 297 -6.53 -11.26 -7.81
CA SER A 297 -5.45 -10.65 -8.61
C SER A 297 -5.23 -9.17 -8.34
N GLY A 298 -4.17 -8.61 -8.94
CA GLY A 298 -3.82 -7.20 -8.81
C GLY A 298 -2.95 -6.67 -9.94
N LEU A 299 -2.68 -5.37 -9.91
CA LEU A 299 -1.74 -4.70 -10.81
C LEU A 299 -0.39 -4.62 -10.11
N HIS A 300 0.67 -5.07 -10.77
CA HIS A 300 2.03 -4.88 -10.31
C HIS A 300 2.59 -3.60 -10.93
N ILE A 301 3.06 -2.67 -10.11
CA ILE A 301 3.61 -1.40 -10.58
C ILE A 301 5.04 -1.63 -11.06
N ASN A 302 5.28 -1.35 -12.34
CA ASN A 302 6.59 -1.49 -12.94
C ASN A 302 7.62 -0.64 -12.19
N HIS A 303 8.74 -1.25 -11.84
CA HIS A 303 9.85 -0.58 -11.18
C HIS A 303 11.16 -0.93 -11.89
N GLN A 304 12.19 -0.08 -11.72
CA GLN A 304 13.52 -0.38 -12.24
C GLN A 304 14.07 -1.67 -11.61
N ILE A 305 14.95 -2.35 -12.34
CA ILE A 305 15.63 -3.56 -11.84
C ILE A 305 16.39 -3.18 -10.57
N ARG A 306 16.01 -3.80 -9.44
CA ARG A 306 16.56 -3.47 -8.12
C ARG A 306 17.94 -4.07 -7.86
N LEU A 307 18.34 -5.09 -8.63
CA LEU A 307 19.57 -5.87 -8.45
C LEU A 307 20.19 -6.26 -9.79
N GLU A 308 21.43 -5.85 -10.05
CA GLU A 308 22.16 -6.11 -11.31
C GLU A 308 22.53 -7.59 -11.50
N ASN A 309 22.61 -8.39 -10.42
CA ASN A 309 23.03 -9.80 -10.42
C ASN A 309 21.90 -10.78 -10.14
N LYS A 310 20.66 -10.43 -10.52
CA LYS A 310 19.44 -11.22 -10.26
C LYS A 310 19.58 -12.71 -10.61
N GLN A 311 20.17 -13.01 -11.77
CA GLN A 311 20.33 -14.38 -12.27
C GLN A 311 21.31 -15.20 -11.42
N LEU A 312 22.48 -14.65 -11.07
CA LEU A 312 23.46 -15.34 -10.23
C LEU A 312 22.91 -15.63 -8.82
N GLN A 313 22.11 -14.72 -8.27
CA GLN A 313 21.44 -14.95 -6.99
C GLN A 313 20.37 -16.04 -7.09
N TYR A 314 19.60 -16.06 -8.18
CA TYR A 314 18.64 -17.14 -8.46
C TYR A 314 19.33 -18.49 -8.46
N GLU A 315 20.42 -18.63 -9.22
CA GLU A 315 21.16 -19.88 -9.38
C GLU A 315 21.70 -20.38 -8.03
N ALA A 316 22.34 -19.49 -7.26
CA ALA A 316 22.83 -19.83 -5.92
C ALA A 316 21.69 -20.27 -4.97
N ASN A 317 20.56 -19.55 -4.99
CA ASN A 317 19.39 -19.92 -4.19
C ASN A 317 18.72 -21.21 -4.67
N ARG A 318 18.77 -21.51 -5.98
CA ARG A 318 18.24 -22.74 -6.57
C ARG A 318 19.09 -23.94 -6.14
N GLU A 319 20.41 -23.82 -6.11
CA GLU A 319 21.29 -24.87 -5.56
C GLU A 319 21.00 -25.15 -4.09
N LEU A 320 20.83 -24.09 -3.27
CA LEU A 320 20.46 -24.22 -1.86
C LEU A 320 19.08 -24.87 -1.70
N PHE A 321 18.09 -24.43 -2.47
CA PHE A 321 16.75 -25.01 -2.49
C PHE A 321 16.80 -26.51 -2.78
N LEU A 322 17.51 -26.93 -3.85
CA LEU A 322 17.65 -28.33 -4.24
C LEU A 322 18.31 -29.16 -3.13
N LYS A 323 19.29 -28.59 -2.43
CA LYS A 323 19.92 -29.23 -1.27
C LYS A 323 18.95 -29.37 -0.09
N PHE A 324 18.15 -28.33 0.19
CA PHE A 324 17.22 -28.33 1.31
C PHE A 324 16.10 -29.36 1.14
N ILE A 325 15.59 -29.54 -0.08
CA ILE A 325 14.49 -30.49 -0.33
C ILE A 325 14.92 -31.96 -0.25
N GLU A 326 16.22 -32.27 -0.35
CA GLU A 326 16.75 -33.65 -0.21
C GLU A 326 16.78 -34.14 1.24
N THR A 327 16.37 -33.30 2.20
CA THR A 327 16.37 -33.65 3.62
C THR A 327 15.03 -34.30 4.03
N THR A 328 15.07 -35.21 5.01
CA THR A 328 13.88 -35.81 5.67
C THR A 328 13.34 -34.96 6.82
N LYS A 329 13.93 -33.78 7.02
CA LYS A 329 13.51 -32.81 8.02
C LYS A 329 13.08 -31.58 7.27
N VAL A 330 11.85 -31.13 7.48
CA VAL A 330 11.50 -29.77 7.06
C VAL A 330 12.25 -28.84 8.01
N ASP A 331 13.26 -28.15 7.47
CA ASP A 331 14.10 -27.22 8.22
C ASP A 331 13.24 -26.06 8.73
N ASN A 332 12.74 -26.24 9.94
CA ASN A 332 12.07 -25.21 10.70
C ASN A 332 13.16 -24.58 11.54
N HIS A 333 13.70 -23.43 11.11
CA HIS A 333 14.72 -22.72 11.87
C HIS A 333 14.20 -22.52 13.31
N PRO A 334 14.72 -23.25 14.33
CA PRO A 334 13.99 -23.49 15.58
C PRO A 334 13.72 -22.20 16.39
N ASP A 335 14.40 -21.11 16.06
CA ASP A 335 14.27 -19.79 16.67
C ASP A 335 13.79 -18.69 15.71
N TRP A 336 13.24 -19.01 14.54
CA TRP A 336 12.86 -17.99 13.55
C TRP A 336 11.89 -16.94 14.12
N LEU A 337 10.95 -17.35 14.98
CA LEU A 337 10.03 -16.44 15.67
C LEU A 337 10.76 -15.49 16.63
N LYS A 338 11.81 -15.98 17.28
CA LYS A 338 12.63 -15.18 18.19
C LYS A 338 13.46 -14.19 17.38
N HIS A 339 14.17 -14.66 16.35
CA HIS A 339 14.95 -13.81 15.45
C HIS A 339 14.09 -12.75 14.77
N ALA A 340 12.88 -13.11 14.33
CA ALA A 340 11.91 -12.18 13.76
C ALA A 340 11.49 -11.08 14.74
N LYS A 341 11.30 -11.41 16.02
CA LYS A 341 10.99 -10.42 17.06
C LYS A 341 12.18 -9.52 17.37
N ASP A 342 13.37 -10.10 17.45
CA ASP A 342 14.61 -9.39 17.80
C ASP A 342 15.02 -8.36 16.73
N ARG A 343 14.53 -8.50 15.48
CA ARG A 343 14.75 -7.54 14.39
C ARG A 343 13.89 -6.27 14.47
N ILE A 344 12.82 -6.26 15.26
CA ILE A 344 11.90 -5.13 15.32
C ILE A 344 12.60 -3.95 16.02
N VAL A 345 12.89 -2.89 15.27
CA VAL A 345 13.53 -1.67 15.79
C VAL A 345 12.47 -0.64 16.19
N GLU A 346 11.50 -0.41 15.32
CA GLU A 346 10.38 0.50 15.59
C GLU A 346 9.05 -0.19 15.27
N SER A 347 8.01 0.08 16.06
CA SER A 347 6.65 -0.32 15.74
C SER A 347 5.64 0.79 15.99
N PHE A 348 4.67 0.94 15.09
CA PHE A 348 3.56 1.89 15.18
C PHE A 348 2.26 1.18 14.86
N ILE A 349 1.21 1.45 15.64
CA ILE A 349 -0.13 0.92 15.38
C ILE A 349 -1.03 2.11 15.06
N HIS A 350 -1.61 2.09 13.87
CA HIS A 350 -2.67 2.98 13.46
C HIS A 350 -4.01 2.25 13.58
N THR A 351 -4.87 2.72 14.48
CA THR A 351 -6.24 2.22 14.61
C THR A 351 -7.16 3.04 13.70
N PRO A 352 -8.00 2.40 12.87
CA PRO A 352 -8.81 3.11 11.90
C PRO A 352 -9.83 4.01 12.59
N LYS A 353 -9.97 5.24 12.11
CA LYS A 353 -11.06 6.15 12.50
C LYS A 353 -12.32 5.74 11.75
N LYS A 354 -13.45 5.48 12.44
CA LYS A 354 -14.76 5.17 11.81
C LYS A 354 -15.18 6.29 10.84
N LYS A 355 -15.02 6.09 9.52
CA LYS A 355 -15.58 6.95 8.47
C LYS A 355 -16.86 6.31 7.93
N LEU A 356 -18.00 6.99 8.09
CA LEU A 356 -19.28 6.64 7.46
C LEU A 356 -19.21 7.01 5.96
N TYR A 357 -18.95 6.04 5.09
CA TYR A 357 -18.96 6.27 3.64
C TYR A 357 -20.41 6.29 3.10
N ARG A 358 -20.88 7.46 2.66
CA ARG A 358 -22.07 7.62 1.80
C ARG A 358 -21.58 7.86 0.37
N LEU A 359 -21.66 6.84 -0.48
CA LEU A 359 -21.39 6.97 -1.92
C LEU A 359 -22.47 7.84 -2.58
N LYS A 360 -22.09 9.01 -3.10
CA LYS A 360 -22.89 9.77 -4.07
C LYS A 360 -22.22 9.63 -5.44
N THR A 361 -22.88 8.89 -6.32
CA THR A 361 -22.56 8.84 -7.75
C THR A 361 -22.98 10.14 -8.40
N ASN A 362 -22.08 10.84 -9.10
CA ASN A 362 -22.46 11.82 -10.10
C ASN A 362 -21.52 11.76 -11.31
N SER A 363 -22.13 11.86 -12.48
CA SER A 363 -21.61 11.68 -13.83
C SER A 363 -20.51 12.67 -14.23
N ILE A 364 -19.59 12.21 -15.08
CA ILE A 364 -18.51 13.00 -15.69
C ILE A 364 -18.97 13.44 -17.09
N GLY A 365 -18.85 14.74 -17.37
CA GLY A 365 -19.03 15.32 -18.70
C GLY A 365 -18.26 16.63 -18.88
N THR A 366 -17.40 16.62 -19.92
CA THR A 366 -16.88 17.70 -20.79
C THR A 366 -15.93 18.78 -20.26
N ASP A 367 -15.05 19.24 -21.16
CA ASP A 367 -14.00 20.27 -21.05
C ASP A 367 -14.44 21.57 -20.37
N ASN A 368 -14.54 21.51 -19.05
CA ASN A 368 -15.02 22.60 -18.22
C ASN A 368 -13.83 23.29 -17.53
N LEU A 369 -14.05 24.53 -17.11
CA LEU A 369 -13.19 25.30 -16.20
C LEU A 369 -12.63 24.43 -15.05
N GLU A 370 -13.39 23.43 -14.60
CA GLU A 370 -12.99 22.47 -13.57
C GLU A 370 -11.77 21.61 -13.95
N SER A 371 -11.69 21.08 -15.18
CA SER A 371 -10.51 20.35 -15.66
C SER A 371 -9.26 21.23 -15.66
N TYR A 372 -9.45 22.50 -16.02
CA TYR A 372 -8.39 23.49 -16.04
C TYR A 372 -7.97 23.93 -14.62
N LEU A 373 -8.91 24.12 -13.70
CA LEU A 373 -8.63 24.35 -12.28
C LEU A 373 -7.88 23.16 -11.67
N ASN A 374 -8.25 21.93 -12.02
CA ASN A 374 -7.55 20.72 -11.58
C ASN A 374 -6.10 20.70 -12.06
N LYS A 375 -5.82 21.13 -13.31
CA LYS A 375 -4.44 21.24 -13.80
C LYS A 375 -3.62 22.22 -12.96
N ILE A 376 -4.18 23.38 -12.61
CA ILE A 376 -3.52 24.38 -11.76
C ILE A 376 -3.33 23.83 -10.34
N ASP A 377 -4.34 23.18 -9.77
CA ASP A 377 -4.28 22.59 -8.43
C ASP A 377 -3.22 21.47 -8.35
N SER A 378 -3.03 20.69 -9.42
CA SER A 378 -1.94 19.72 -9.53
C SER A 378 -0.55 20.37 -9.54
N LEU A 379 -0.36 21.46 -10.30
CA LEU A 379 0.91 22.19 -10.35
C LEU A 379 1.24 22.85 -8.99
N LEU A 380 0.23 23.44 -8.34
CA LEU A 380 0.34 23.98 -6.99
C LEU A 380 0.75 22.92 -5.96
N ALA A 381 0.19 21.70 -6.07
CA ALA A 381 0.46 20.61 -5.14
C ALA A 381 1.91 20.08 -5.23
N ILE A 382 2.52 20.13 -6.43
CA ILE A 382 3.91 19.66 -6.64
C ILE A 382 4.95 20.80 -6.53
N GLY A 383 4.52 22.03 -6.26
CA GLY A 383 5.41 23.18 -6.10
C GLY A 383 5.89 23.83 -7.41
N GLU A 384 5.28 23.50 -8.54
CA GLU A 384 5.59 24.06 -9.87
C GLU A 384 4.89 25.42 -10.07
N TYR A 385 5.21 26.41 -9.24
CA TYR A 385 4.51 27.69 -9.18
C TYR A 385 4.66 28.54 -10.45
N THR A 386 5.83 28.50 -11.12
CA THR A 386 6.07 29.21 -12.39
C THR A 386 5.16 28.68 -13.50
N GLN A 387 5.07 27.35 -13.64
CA GLN A 387 4.18 26.72 -14.63
C GLN A 387 2.71 26.95 -14.30
N ALA A 388 2.34 26.98 -13.02
CA ALA A 388 1.00 27.34 -12.57
C ALA A 388 0.68 28.80 -12.94
N LEU A 389 1.62 29.73 -12.75
CA LEU A 389 1.47 31.14 -13.11
C LEU A 389 1.28 31.32 -14.62
N GLU A 390 2.12 30.69 -15.44
CA GLU A 390 1.99 30.69 -16.92
C GLU A 390 0.63 30.15 -17.33
N THR A 391 0.26 29.00 -16.76
CA THR A 391 -1.03 28.35 -17.02
C THR A 391 -2.18 29.31 -16.72
N ILE A 392 -2.19 29.98 -15.57
CA ILE A 392 -3.23 30.95 -15.17
C ILE A 392 -3.22 32.20 -16.07
N THR A 393 -2.04 32.72 -16.39
CA THR A 393 -1.86 33.97 -17.14
C THR A 393 -2.42 33.84 -18.56
N ASP A 394 -2.26 32.68 -19.19
CA ASP A 394 -2.79 32.36 -20.53
C ASP A 394 -4.33 32.48 -20.64
N LYS A 395 -5.09 32.32 -19.55
CA LYS A 395 -6.56 32.50 -19.54
C LYS A 395 -7.05 33.72 -18.77
N SER A 396 -6.24 34.32 -17.89
CA SER A 396 -6.63 35.50 -17.07
C SER A 396 -7.10 36.69 -17.92
N LYS A 397 -6.65 36.81 -19.17
CA LYS A 397 -7.07 37.85 -20.13
C LYS A 397 -8.54 37.74 -20.58
N LYS A 398 -9.26 36.67 -20.22
CA LYS A 398 -10.61 36.39 -20.74
C LYS A 398 -11.72 36.28 -19.70
N ASN A 399 -11.44 36.12 -18.40
CA ASN A 399 -12.48 35.88 -17.40
C ASN A 399 -12.07 36.37 -16.01
N ASN A 400 -12.87 37.28 -15.45
CA ASN A 400 -12.72 37.74 -14.07
C ASN A 400 -13.39 36.71 -13.13
N ASN A 401 -12.67 35.65 -12.75
CA ASN A 401 -13.21 34.50 -12.01
C ASN A 401 -12.54 34.32 -10.63
N SER A 402 -13.32 34.37 -9.55
CA SER A 402 -12.83 34.25 -8.17
C SER A 402 -12.10 32.94 -7.88
N LYS A 403 -12.47 31.82 -8.52
CA LYS A 403 -11.75 30.54 -8.37
C LYS A 403 -10.33 30.62 -8.92
N LEU A 404 -10.13 31.31 -10.05
CA LEU A 404 -8.81 31.50 -10.66
C LEU A 404 -7.97 32.49 -9.85
N SER A 405 -8.58 33.58 -9.39
CA SER A 405 -7.91 34.56 -8.51
C SER A 405 -7.44 33.92 -7.19
N LEU A 406 -8.19 32.98 -6.62
CA LEU A 406 -7.75 32.20 -5.46
C LEU A 406 -6.49 31.38 -5.77
N ARG A 407 -6.46 30.66 -6.90
CA ARG A 407 -5.26 29.89 -7.30
C ARG A 407 -4.08 30.80 -7.59
N LEU A 408 -4.32 31.96 -8.20
CA LEU A 408 -3.29 32.97 -8.44
C LEU A 408 -2.71 33.50 -7.12
N GLY A 409 -3.56 33.75 -6.12
CA GLY A 409 -3.12 34.07 -4.76
C GLY A 409 -2.23 32.97 -4.16
N LYS A 410 -2.62 31.70 -4.28
CA LYS A 410 -1.82 30.54 -3.83
C LYS A 410 -0.47 30.44 -4.55
N VAL A 411 -0.43 30.70 -5.87
CA VAL A 411 0.81 30.75 -6.64
C VAL A 411 1.72 31.84 -6.10
N PHE A 412 1.22 33.06 -5.89
CA PHE A 412 2.02 34.16 -5.36
C PHE A 412 2.54 33.88 -3.93
N ILE A 413 1.75 33.24 -3.07
CA ILE A 413 2.23 32.77 -1.75
C ILE A 413 3.38 31.78 -1.92
N GLY A 414 3.24 30.78 -2.81
CA GLY A 414 4.28 29.78 -3.10
C GLY A 414 5.58 30.39 -3.64
N MET A 415 5.47 31.46 -4.44
CA MET A 415 6.60 32.22 -4.99
C MET A 415 7.15 33.29 -4.02
N SER A 416 6.61 33.38 -2.80
CA SER A 416 6.98 34.41 -1.81
C SER A 416 6.69 35.86 -2.25
N LEU A 417 5.73 36.05 -3.15
CA LEU A 417 5.20 37.33 -3.64
C LEU A 417 3.97 37.74 -2.82
N TYR A 418 4.17 37.99 -1.52
CA TYR A 418 3.05 38.11 -0.57
C TYR A 418 2.20 39.36 -0.79
N LYS A 419 2.77 40.49 -1.23
CA LYS A 419 2.03 41.73 -1.49
C LYS A 419 1.06 41.57 -2.66
N GLU A 420 1.51 40.87 -3.69
CA GLU A 420 0.73 40.51 -4.88
C GLU A 420 -0.40 39.55 -4.49
N ALA A 421 -0.11 38.54 -3.67
CA ALA A 421 -1.12 37.62 -3.13
C ALA A 421 -2.21 38.35 -2.34
N ILE A 422 -1.81 39.26 -1.43
CA ILE A 422 -2.73 40.07 -0.62
C ILE A 422 -3.65 40.89 -1.51
N LYS A 423 -3.09 41.58 -2.51
CA LYS A 423 -3.88 42.40 -3.46
C LYS A 423 -4.97 41.56 -4.13
N VAL A 424 -4.58 40.43 -4.76
CA VAL A 424 -5.52 39.56 -5.49
C VAL A 424 -6.58 38.95 -4.58
N LEU A 425 -6.20 38.47 -3.39
CA LEU A 425 -7.13 37.81 -2.46
C LEU A 425 -8.08 38.80 -1.79
N SER A 426 -7.66 40.06 -1.58
CA SER A 426 -8.50 41.12 -0.99
C SER A 426 -9.61 41.62 -1.92
N GLU A 427 -9.44 41.46 -3.24
CA GLU A 427 -10.36 41.95 -4.27
C GLU A 427 -11.49 40.94 -4.61
N ILE A 428 -11.43 39.70 -4.09
CA ILE A 428 -12.40 38.64 -4.40
C ILE A 428 -13.34 38.31 -3.22
N SER A 429 -14.55 37.82 -3.55
CA SER A 429 -15.59 37.47 -2.57
C SER A 429 -15.08 36.50 -1.51
N SER A 430 -15.37 36.79 -0.24
CA SER A 430 -14.84 36.07 0.92
C SER A 430 -15.53 34.72 1.13
N SER A 431 -15.02 33.66 0.49
CA SER A 431 -15.25 32.29 0.94
C SER A 431 -14.30 31.95 2.09
N PRO A 432 -14.59 30.91 2.91
CA PRO A 432 -13.67 30.47 3.96
C PRO A 432 -12.25 30.17 3.44
N GLU A 433 -12.14 29.54 2.27
CA GLU A 433 -10.85 29.21 1.66
C GLU A 433 -10.06 30.47 1.26
N VAL A 434 -10.72 31.47 0.65
CA VAL A 434 -10.11 32.76 0.31
C VAL A 434 -9.63 33.48 1.57
N ALA A 435 -10.45 33.49 2.63
CA ALA A 435 -10.13 34.14 3.88
C ALA A 435 -8.89 33.52 4.56
N ILE A 436 -8.76 32.19 4.54
CA ILE A 436 -7.59 31.52 5.11
C ILE A 436 -6.32 31.82 4.30
N GLU A 437 -6.37 31.77 2.96
CA GLU A 437 -5.21 32.11 2.14
C GLU A 437 -4.79 33.59 2.32
N LEU A 438 -5.75 34.50 2.49
CA LEU A 438 -5.47 35.91 2.79
C LEU A 438 -4.77 36.06 4.15
N VAL A 439 -5.21 35.31 5.17
CA VAL A 439 -4.56 35.29 6.49
C VAL A 439 -3.13 34.78 6.38
N VAL A 440 -2.89 33.71 5.61
CA VAL A 440 -1.55 33.16 5.37
C VAL A 440 -0.65 34.19 4.68
N ALA A 441 -1.15 34.87 3.65
CA ALA A 441 -0.40 35.89 2.93
C ALA A 441 -0.06 37.11 3.82
N LEU A 442 -1.03 37.62 4.59
CA LEU A 442 -0.83 38.72 5.53
C LEU A 442 0.18 38.36 6.62
N ALA A 443 0.11 37.15 7.16
CA ALA A 443 1.06 36.68 8.17
C ALA A 443 2.48 36.50 7.59
N ALA A 444 2.59 36.01 6.35
CA ALA A 444 3.87 35.88 5.64
C ALA A 444 4.54 37.25 5.38
N ASP A 445 3.73 38.28 5.07
CA ASP A 445 4.21 39.66 4.89
C ASP A 445 4.44 40.40 6.22
N GLY A 446 4.14 39.76 7.37
CA GLY A 446 4.32 40.35 8.71
C GLY A 446 3.18 41.26 9.17
N GLN A 447 2.06 41.31 8.44
CA GLN A 447 0.87 42.11 8.75
C GLN A 447 -0.09 41.39 9.71
N PHE A 448 0.41 40.97 10.87
CA PHE A 448 -0.32 40.09 11.80
C PHE A 448 -1.63 40.67 12.36
N LYS A 449 -1.69 41.99 12.57
CA LYS A 449 -2.91 42.66 13.04
C LYS A 449 -4.05 42.50 12.02
N LEU A 450 -3.75 42.72 10.74
CA LEU A 450 -4.72 42.57 9.66
C LEU A 450 -5.10 41.10 9.45
N ALA A 451 -4.15 40.18 9.59
CA ALA A 451 -4.42 38.74 9.55
C ALA A 451 -5.40 38.32 10.68
N LYS A 452 -5.22 38.85 11.89
CA LYS A 452 -6.12 38.61 13.02
C LYS A 452 -7.54 39.13 12.75
N GLU A 453 -7.65 40.34 12.23
CA GLU A 453 -8.94 40.97 11.89
C GLU A 453 -9.68 40.17 10.81
N ALA A 454 -8.97 39.71 9.77
CA ALA A 454 -9.54 38.87 8.72
C ALA A 454 -10.07 37.53 9.27
N LEU A 455 -9.32 36.91 10.18
CA LEU A 455 -9.70 35.66 10.80
C LEU A 455 -10.87 35.80 11.79
N GLN A 456 -10.93 36.89 12.54
CA GLN A 456 -12.08 37.24 13.39
C GLN A 456 -13.36 37.40 12.56
N LYS A 457 -13.25 38.08 11.41
CA LYS A 457 -14.37 38.22 10.48
C LYS A 457 -14.84 36.86 9.95
N LEU A 458 -13.91 35.97 9.59
CA LEU A 458 -14.23 34.60 9.17
C LEU A 458 -14.93 33.81 10.28
N ALA A 459 -14.46 33.93 11.52
CA ALA A 459 -15.07 33.25 12.67
C ALA A 459 -16.50 33.73 12.95
N GLN A 460 -16.80 35.00 12.67
CA GLN A 460 -18.15 35.54 12.80
C GLN A 460 -19.09 35.06 11.69
N THR A 461 -18.62 34.98 10.44
CA THR A 461 -19.46 34.64 9.29
C THR A 461 -19.55 33.14 9.02
N HIS A 462 -18.51 32.37 9.35
CA HIS A 462 -18.41 30.93 9.13
C HIS A 462 -17.79 30.20 10.35
N PRO A 463 -18.47 30.20 11.51
CA PRO A 463 -17.92 29.64 12.74
C PRO A 463 -17.59 28.14 12.66
N GLU A 464 -18.25 27.38 11.79
CA GLU A 464 -18.03 25.93 11.65
C GLU A 464 -16.81 25.58 10.77
N THR A 465 -16.13 26.57 10.19
CA THR A 465 -14.96 26.34 9.34
C THR A 465 -13.85 25.62 10.11
N PRO A 466 -13.46 24.38 9.71
CA PRO A 466 -12.48 23.58 10.44
C PRO A 466 -11.12 24.27 10.63
N GLU A 467 -10.72 25.09 9.67
CA GLU A 467 -9.45 25.84 9.65
C GLU A 467 -9.35 26.88 10.79
N LEU A 468 -10.49 27.32 11.35
CA LEU A 468 -10.53 28.16 12.54
C LEU A 468 -10.00 27.43 13.78
N SER A 469 -10.05 26.09 13.82
CA SER A 469 -9.50 25.32 14.94
C SER A 469 -8.00 25.56 15.13
N TYR A 470 -7.27 25.63 14.02
CA TYR A 470 -5.84 25.86 14.02
C TYR A 470 -5.53 27.35 14.12
N TRP A 471 -6.03 28.19 13.22
CA TRP A 471 -5.59 29.59 13.14
C TRP A 471 -6.19 30.50 14.22
N TYR A 472 -7.40 30.18 14.73
CA TYR A 472 -8.18 31.10 15.56
C TYR A 472 -8.41 30.61 17.00
N ARG A 473 -8.68 29.30 17.16
CA ARG A 473 -9.06 28.71 18.46
C ARG A 473 -7.88 28.18 19.25
N SER A 474 -6.72 28.00 18.62
CA SER A 474 -5.50 27.59 19.30
C SER A 474 -4.81 28.81 19.91
N SER A 475 -4.25 28.66 21.11
CA SER A 475 -3.59 29.79 21.79
C SER A 475 -2.21 30.08 21.17
N SER A 476 -1.73 31.30 21.36
CA SER A 476 -0.41 31.72 20.87
C SER A 476 0.70 30.83 21.47
N GLU A 477 0.61 30.49 22.76
CA GLU A 477 1.60 29.63 23.43
C GLU A 477 1.67 28.23 22.82
N LYS A 478 0.53 27.64 22.43
CA LYS A 478 0.51 26.32 21.78
C LYS A 478 1.22 26.34 20.44
N HIS A 479 1.00 27.39 19.65
CA HIS A 479 1.69 27.56 18.38
C HIS A 479 3.19 27.82 18.56
N ILE A 480 3.60 28.58 19.58
CA ILE A 480 5.02 28.80 19.89
C ILE A 480 5.69 27.49 20.30
N GLN A 481 5.10 26.72 21.21
CA GLN A 481 5.65 25.42 21.63
C GLN A 481 5.80 24.46 20.45
N GLN A 482 4.79 24.41 19.57
CA GLN A 482 4.85 23.59 18.36
C GLN A 482 5.92 24.09 17.38
N GLY A 483 6.04 25.41 17.23
CA GLY A 483 7.05 26.06 16.40
C GLY A 483 8.47 25.81 16.91
N GLU A 484 8.72 25.92 18.22
CA GLU A 484 10.03 25.67 18.85
C GLU A 484 10.47 24.23 18.63
N LYS A 485 9.54 23.27 18.75
CA LYS A 485 9.82 21.87 18.44
C LYS A 485 10.29 21.72 16.99
N PHE A 486 9.53 22.24 16.03
CA PHE A 486 9.90 22.16 14.61
C PHE A 486 11.19 22.93 14.29
N LEU A 487 11.45 24.05 14.98
CA LEU A 487 12.67 24.84 14.83
C LEU A 487 13.88 24.04 15.31
N SER A 488 13.78 23.36 16.46
CA SER A 488 14.86 22.52 17.01
C SER A 488 15.17 21.30 16.15
N GLU A 489 14.17 20.80 15.40
CA GLU A 489 14.28 19.65 14.50
C GLU A 489 14.71 20.05 13.06
N GLY A 490 15.01 21.33 12.82
CA GLY A 490 15.46 21.82 11.51
C GLY A 490 14.35 21.99 10.46
N PHE A 491 13.08 21.94 10.85
CA PHE A 491 11.93 22.16 9.97
C PHE A 491 11.55 23.65 9.88
N TYR A 492 12.49 24.49 9.47
CA TYR A 492 12.38 25.96 9.52
C TYR A 492 11.12 26.52 8.86
N LYS A 493 10.69 25.99 7.70
CA LYS A 493 9.48 26.43 7.01
C LYS A 493 8.18 26.08 7.76
N VAL A 494 8.15 24.97 8.48
CA VAL A 494 6.99 24.53 9.27
C VAL A 494 6.94 25.29 10.60
N ALA A 495 8.10 25.45 11.24
CA ALA A 495 8.29 26.28 12.42
C ALA A 495 7.86 27.74 12.16
N LEU A 496 8.30 28.31 11.03
CA LEU A 496 7.91 29.64 10.57
C LEU A 496 6.39 29.84 10.59
N ARG A 497 5.64 28.88 10.03
CA ARG A 497 4.17 28.96 9.96
C ARG A 497 3.50 28.83 11.33
N CYS A 498 4.11 28.10 12.25
CA CYS A 498 3.64 28.04 13.64
C CYS A 498 3.83 29.40 14.33
N PHE A 499 5.00 30.03 14.20
CA PHE A 499 5.24 31.35 14.79
C PHE A 499 4.39 32.45 14.15
N GLU A 500 4.14 32.36 12.85
CA GLU A 500 3.20 33.24 12.17
C GLU A 500 1.77 33.04 12.68
N ALA A 501 1.29 31.81 12.86
CA ALA A 501 -0.01 31.54 13.49
C ALA A 501 -0.08 32.08 14.93
N ALA A 502 0.99 31.91 15.71
CA ALA A 502 1.10 32.49 17.05
C ALA A 502 0.96 34.02 17.03
N LEU A 503 1.57 34.69 16.04
CA LEU A 503 1.49 36.13 15.84
C LEU A 503 0.14 36.57 15.27
N VAL A 504 -0.56 35.75 14.49
CA VAL A 504 -1.95 36.02 14.11
C VAL A 504 -2.85 36.02 15.35
N VAL A 505 -2.64 35.09 16.28
CA VAL A 505 -3.41 35.04 17.54
C VAL A 505 -3.01 36.19 18.49
N ASN A 506 -1.70 36.43 18.65
CA ASN A 506 -1.13 37.48 19.48
C ASN A 506 -0.05 38.28 18.71
N PRO A 507 -0.44 39.36 17.99
CA PRO A 507 0.47 40.12 17.12
C PRO A 507 1.68 40.77 17.80
N ILE A 508 1.68 40.87 19.12
CA ILE A 508 2.75 41.51 19.91
C ILE A 508 3.62 40.50 20.66
N ASP A 509 3.47 39.20 20.38
CA ASP A 509 4.26 38.15 21.04
C ASP A 509 5.74 38.22 20.63
N LYS A 510 6.58 38.68 21.56
CA LYS A 510 8.00 38.89 21.32
C LYS A 510 8.76 37.60 21.05
N LEU A 511 8.32 36.48 21.64
CA LEU A 511 8.99 35.19 21.50
C LEU A 511 8.70 34.58 20.13
N ALA A 512 7.43 34.62 19.71
CA ALA A 512 7.03 34.22 18.37
C ALA A 512 7.73 35.06 17.29
N LEU A 513 7.81 36.38 17.47
CA LEU A 513 8.50 37.27 16.52
C LEU A 513 9.99 36.96 16.40
N LYS A 514 10.66 36.70 17.53
CA LYS A 514 12.08 36.31 17.56
C LYS A 514 12.31 35.03 16.75
N TYR A 515 11.55 33.97 17.05
CA TYR A 515 11.73 32.69 16.36
C TYR A 515 11.30 32.72 14.90
N ARG A 516 10.27 33.50 14.57
CA ARG A 516 9.90 33.77 13.18
C ARG A 516 11.09 34.33 12.39
N ASN A 517 11.73 35.37 12.91
CA ASN A 517 12.87 35.99 12.24
C ASN A 517 14.05 35.02 12.14
N GLN A 518 14.26 34.18 13.14
CA GLN A 518 15.26 33.10 13.11
C GLN A 518 14.95 32.04 12.05
N CYS A 519 13.68 31.73 11.76
CA CYS A 519 13.32 30.80 10.69
C CYS A 519 13.49 31.41 9.29
N ILE A 520 13.48 32.75 9.17
CA ILE A 520 13.63 33.47 7.90
C ILE A 520 15.11 33.63 7.54
N SER A 521 15.96 33.94 8.53
CA SER A 521 17.42 33.98 8.39
C SER A 521 17.98 32.59 8.12
#